data_AF-A0A962AQI0-F1
#
_entry.id   AF-A0A962AQI0-F1
#
_cell.length_a   1.000
_cell.length_b   1.000
_cell.length_c   1.000
_cell.angle_alpha   90.00
_cell.angle_beta   90.00
_cell.angle_gamma   90.00
#
_symmetry.space_group_name_H-M   'P 1'
#
loop_
_entity.id
_entity.type
_entity.pdbx_description
1 polymer ?
#
loop_
_entity_poly.entity_id
_entity_poly.type
_entity_poly.pdbx_seq_one_letter_code
_entity_poly.pdbx_strand_id
1 'polypeptide(L)'
;MLPSENLLSRETSPYLLQHAANPVHWRPWGHAALEEARALDKPILLSIGYAACHWCHVMAHESFENPEIAALMNELFVNIKIDREERPDIDHIYMSALHALGQQGGWPLTMFIAPDGAPFWGGTYFPPEPRWGRASFPQVLHAVHAAWRDKRDSVAKNGRALTEHLAELSAATPGAALGPQQFQQFAGALLAQIDRTFGGVGDAPKFPNAPIFRFFWQERCRTGRADLDDAVRHMLTSMCEGGIYD
;
A
#
# COMPACT_ATOMS: atom_id res chain seq x y z
N MET A 1 -20.76 19.57 -4.65
CA MET A 1 -20.38 18.62 -3.59
C MET A 1 -20.92 17.25 -3.96
N LEU A 2 -20.16 16.18 -3.70
CA LEU A 2 -20.64 14.81 -3.86
C LEU A 2 -21.66 14.48 -2.75
N PRO A 3 -22.55 13.49 -2.93
CA PRO A 3 -23.52 13.14 -1.91
C PRO A 3 -22.83 12.53 -0.69
N SER A 4 -23.40 12.73 0.50
CA SER A 4 -22.92 12.15 1.77
C SER A 4 -23.29 10.66 1.87
N GLU A 5 -22.79 9.85 0.94
CA GLU A 5 -22.99 8.40 0.87
C GLU A 5 -21.73 7.72 0.33
N ASN A 6 -21.65 6.39 0.37
CA ASN A 6 -20.58 5.63 -0.27
C ASN A 6 -20.83 5.52 -1.80
N LEU A 7 -19.80 5.78 -2.61
CA LEU A 7 -19.91 5.80 -4.08
C LEU A 7 -19.32 4.55 -4.77
N LEU A 8 -18.75 3.60 -4.02
CA LEU A 8 -18.05 2.45 -4.61
C LEU A 8 -18.98 1.43 -5.27
N SER A 9 -20.30 1.49 -5.03
CA SER A 9 -21.30 0.67 -5.73
C SER A 9 -21.36 0.92 -7.25
N ARG A 10 -20.72 1.99 -7.72
CA ARG A 10 -20.65 2.38 -9.14
C ARG A 10 -19.34 1.95 -9.82
N GLU A 11 -18.41 1.39 -9.06
CA GLU A 11 -17.11 0.94 -9.57
C GLU A 11 -17.19 -0.45 -10.19
N THR A 12 -16.18 -0.81 -10.98
CA THR A 12 -16.08 -2.15 -11.61
C THR A 12 -15.14 -3.09 -10.88
N SER A 13 -14.17 -2.55 -10.11
CA SER A 13 -13.23 -3.34 -9.33
C SER A 13 -13.98 -4.24 -8.34
N PRO A 14 -13.77 -5.57 -8.35
CA PRO A 14 -14.29 -6.46 -7.32
C PRO A 14 -13.84 -6.06 -5.91
N TYR A 15 -12.60 -5.57 -5.76
CA TYR A 15 -12.08 -5.09 -4.49
C TYR A 15 -12.82 -3.85 -3.98
N LEU A 16 -13.07 -2.86 -4.85
CA LEU A 16 -13.83 -1.67 -4.45
C LEU A 16 -15.28 -2.01 -4.12
N LEU A 17 -15.91 -2.87 -4.92
CA LEU A 17 -17.29 -3.32 -4.70
C LEU A 17 -17.49 -4.05 -3.37
N GLN A 18 -16.47 -4.77 -2.86
CA GLN A 18 -16.51 -5.38 -1.53
C GLN A 18 -16.69 -4.34 -0.40
N HIS A 19 -16.29 -3.09 -0.63
CA HIS A 19 -16.43 -2.00 0.33
C HIS A 19 -17.65 -1.10 0.09
N ALA A 20 -18.50 -1.41 -0.89
CA ALA A 20 -19.64 -0.57 -1.27
C ALA A 20 -20.72 -0.47 -0.18
N ALA A 21 -20.80 -1.45 0.73
CA ALA A 21 -21.73 -1.45 1.84
C ALA A 21 -21.18 -0.82 3.13
N ASN A 22 -19.90 -0.41 3.14
CA ASN A 22 -19.30 0.17 4.33
C ASN A 22 -19.95 1.51 4.67
N PRO A 23 -20.15 1.83 5.98
CA PRO A 23 -20.68 3.12 6.42
C PRO A 23 -19.76 4.31 6.10
N VAL A 24 -18.50 4.06 5.75
CA VAL A 24 -17.59 5.10 5.27
C VAL A 24 -18.07 5.63 3.92
N HIS A 25 -18.12 6.95 3.77
CA HIS A 25 -18.44 7.65 2.52
C HIS A 25 -17.28 7.57 1.53
N TRP A 26 -16.94 6.35 1.10
CA TRP A 26 -15.85 6.13 0.17
C TRP A 26 -16.12 6.81 -1.17
N ARG A 27 -15.08 7.44 -1.70
CA ARG A 27 -14.98 7.94 -3.06
C ARG A 27 -14.02 7.06 -3.85
N PRO A 28 -14.27 6.81 -5.14
CA PRO A 28 -13.20 6.37 -6.04
C PRO A 28 -12.18 7.49 -6.22
N TRP A 29 -10.96 7.13 -6.59
CA TRP A 29 -9.96 8.13 -6.95
C TRP A 29 -10.38 8.91 -8.19
N GLY A 30 -10.35 10.23 -8.11
CA GLY A 30 -10.60 11.09 -9.26
C GLY A 30 -10.70 12.56 -8.90
N HIS A 31 -10.74 13.40 -9.94
CA HIS A 31 -10.80 14.86 -9.80
C HIS A 31 -11.98 15.31 -8.92
N ALA A 32 -13.14 14.65 -9.01
CA ALA A 32 -14.31 14.99 -8.20
C ALA A 32 -14.07 14.87 -6.69
N ALA A 33 -13.31 13.86 -6.24
CA ALA A 33 -12.98 13.66 -4.83
C ALA A 33 -11.96 14.70 -4.34
N LEU A 34 -10.98 15.06 -5.18
CA LEU A 34 -9.99 16.11 -4.86
C LEU A 34 -10.66 17.48 -4.75
N GLU A 35 -11.58 17.82 -5.66
CA GLU A 35 -12.34 19.06 -5.59
C GLU A 35 -13.29 19.10 -4.38
N GLU A 36 -13.90 17.97 -4.01
CA GLU A 36 -14.69 17.88 -2.78
C GLU A 36 -13.82 18.20 -1.55
N ALA A 37 -12.64 17.60 -1.46
CA ALA A 37 -11.68 17.87 -0.38
C ALA A 37 -11.27 19.33 -0.32
N ARG A 38 -11.03 19.96 -1.48
CA ARG A 38 -10.67 21.38 -1.58
C ARG A 38 -11.83 22.28 -1.17
N ALA A 39 -13.05 21.98 -1.63
CA ALA A 39 -14.24 22.76 -1.30
C ALA A 39 -14.61 22.67 0.19
N LEU A 40 -14.35 21.52 0.83
CA LEU A 40 -14.58 21.31 2.26
C LEU A 40 -13.39 21.71 3.14
N ASP A 41 -12.25 22.05 2.54
CA ASP A 41 -10.97 22.28 3.23
C ASP A 41 -10.58 21.14 4.20
N LYS A 42 -10.87 19.89 3.78
CA LYS A 42 -10.58 18.68 4.54
C LYS A 42 -9.39 17.93 3.95
N PRO A 43 -8.54 17.30 4.77
CA PRO A 43 -7.54 16.39 4.26
C PRO A 43 -8.23 15.13 3.71
N ILE A 44 -7.50 14.42 2.86
CA ILE A 44 -7.96 13.16 2.29
C ILE A 44 -7.32 12.00 3.04
N LEU A 45 -8.14 11.01 3.40
CA LEU A 45 -7.67 9.70 3.82
C LEU A 45 -7.73 8.78 2.61
N LEU A 46 -6.56 8.37 2.14
CA LEU A 46 -6.37 7.50 1.00
C LEU A 46 -6.06 6.07 1.49
N SER A 47 -6.94 5.12 1.18
CA SER A 47 -6.78 3.70 1.54
C SER A 47 -6.61 2.84 0.29
N ILE A 48 -5.38 2.40 0.05
CA ILE A 48 -4.99 1.57 -1.09
C ILE A 48 -4.86 0.11 -0.65
N GLY A 49 -5.48 -0.79 -1.40
CA GLY A 49 -5.40 -2.24 -1.16
C GLY A 49 -5.72 -3.04 -2.43
N TYR A 50 -5.89 -4.35 -2.29
CA TYR A 50 -6.21 -5.27 -3.39
C TYR A 50 -6.94 -6.50 -2.85
N ALA A 51 -7.61 -7.26 -3.72
CA ALA A 51 -8.53 -8.33 -3.33
C ALA A 51 -7.89 -9.47 -2.51
N ALA A 52 -6.62 -9.82 -2.77
CA ALA A 52 -5.93 -10.89 -2.05
C ALA A 52 -5.19 -10.41 -0.78
N CYS A 53 -5.39 -9.16 -0.36
CA CYS A 53 -4.69 -8.57 0.79
C CYS A 53 -5.36 -8.93 2.11
N HIS A 54 -4.76 -9.85 2.89
CA HIS A 54 -5.29 -10.25 4.19
C HIS A 54 -5.51 -9.08 5.15
N TRP A 55 -4.49 -8.24 5.37
CA TRP A 55 -4.58 -7.12 6.30
C TRP A 55 -5.55 -6.02 5.85
N CYS A 56 -5.82 -5.93 4.54
CA CYS A 56 -6.83 -5.02 4.01
C CYS A 56 -8.23 -5.46 4.45
N HIS A 57 -8.51 -6.76 4.41
CA HIS A 57 -9.76 -7.31 4.94
C HIS A 57 -9.86 -7.17 6.45
N VAL A 58 -8.77 -7.43 7.18
CA VAL A 58 -8.74 -7.24 8.65
C VAL A 58 -9.07 -5.80 9.02
N MET A 59 -8.41 -4.82 8.39
CA MET A 59 -8.68 -3.40 8.65
C MET A 59 -10.10 -3.00 8.25
N ALA A 60 -10.62 -3.55 7.15
CA ALA A 60 -12.00 -3.28 6.75
C ALA A 60 -13.01 -3.77 7.77
N HIS A 61 -12.88 -5.01 8.22
CA HIS A 61 -13.78 -5.61 9.19
C HIS A 61 -13.68 -4.94 10.56
N GLU A 62 -12.47 -4.67 11.04
CA GLU A 62 -12.26 -4.10 12.36
C GLU A 62 -12.55 -2.58 12.42
N SER A 63 -12.38 -1.84 11.31
CA SER A 63 -12.45 -0.37 11.31
C SER A 63 -13.46 0.19 10.32
N PHE A 64 -13.41 -0.18 9.03
CA PHE A 64 -14.24 0.47 8.02
C PHE A 64 -15.72 0.05 8.07
N GLU A 65 -16.01 -1.12 8.63
CA GLU A 65 -17.38 -1.61 8.89
C GLU A 65 -17.95 -1.09 10.22
N ASN A 66 -17.10 -0.60 11.13
CA ASN A 66 -17.52 -0.07 12.42
C ASN A 66 -18.21 1.31 12.24
N PRO A 67 -19.48 1.47 12.63
CA PRO A 67 -20.20 2.73 12.42
C PRO A 67 -19.60 3.95 13.14
N GLU A 68 -19.01 3.78 14.32
CA GLU A 68 -18.43 4.89 15.09
C GLU A 68 -17.12 5.38 14.45
N ILE A 69 -16.26 4.45 14.04
CA ILE A 69 -15.02 4.78 13.34
C ILE A 69 -15.33 5.39 11.97
N ALA A 70 -16.30 4.83 11.24
CA ALA A 70 -16.72 5.37 9.96
C ALA A 70 -17.33 6.77 10.07
N ALA A 71 -18.13 7.04 11.10
CA ALA A 71 -18.65 8.38 11.38
C ALA A 71 -17.50 9.37 11.60
N LEU A 72 -16.49 8.98 12.39
CA LEU A 72 -15.29 9.79 12.60
C LEU A 72 -14.51 10.04 11.29
N MET A 73 -14.34 9.02 10.46
CA MET A 73 -13.72 9.17 9.14
C MET A 73 -14.49 10.14 8.25
N ASN A 74 -15.82 10.02 8.21
CA ASN A 74 -16.69 10.85 7.38
C ASN A 74 -16.74 12.31 7.87
N GLU A 75 -16.62 12.51 9.18
CA GLU A 75 -16.55 13.84 9.78
C GLU A 75 -15.23 14.53 9.42
N LEU A 76 -14.10 13.83 9.56
CA LEU A 76 -12.78 14.45 9.55
C LEU A 76 -12.10 14.48 8.17
N PHE A 77 -12.48 13.58 7.25
CA PHE A 77 -11.76 13.37 6.00
C PHE A 77 -12.69 13.26 4.78
N VAL A 78 -12.12 13.53 3.60
CA VAL A 78 -12.64 12.94 2.36
C VAL A 78 -11.97 11.58 2.18
N ASN A 79 -12.76 10.52 2.20
CA ASN A 79 -12.25 9.14 2.22
C ASN A 79 -12.18 8.59 0.79
N ILE A 80 -10.98 8.24 0.31
CA ILE A 80 -10.77 7.67 -1.01
C ILE A 80 -10.28 6.23 -0.90
N LYS A 81 -10.95 5.31 -1.60
CA LYS A 81 -10.55 3.90 -1.71
C LYS A 81 -9.95 3.66 -3.10
N ILE A 82 -8.83 2.94 -3.15
CA ILE A 82 -8.16 2.59 -4.41
C ILE A 82 -7.87 1.10 -4.45
N ASP A 83 -8.16 0.50 -5.59
CA ASP A 83 -7.64 -0.79 -5.97
C ASP A 83 -6.27 -0.64 -6.63
N ARG A 84 -5.24 -1.20 -5.98
CA ARG A 84 -3.88 -1.24 -6.49
C ARG A 84 -3.79 -1.99 -7.82
N GLU A 85 -4.60 -3.00 -8.05
CA GLU A 85 -4.53 -3.80 -9.27
C GLU A 85 -5.02 -3.00 -10.49
N GLU A 86 -5.98 -2.09 -10.28
CA GLU A 86 -6.43 -1.15 -11.32
C GLU A 86 -5.54 0.10 -11.42
N ARG A 87 -4.98 0.57 -10.29
CA ARG A 87 -4.16 1.80 -10.20
C ARG A 87 -2.78 1.56 -9.57
N PRO A 88 -1.92 0.74 -10.19
CA PRO A 88 -0.57 0.49 -9.68
C PRO A 88 0.33 1.73 -9.72
N ASP A 89 0.00 2.69 -10.59
CA ASP A 89 0.66 3.99 -10.69
C ASP A 89 0.49 4.81 -9.41
N ILE A 90 -0.74 4.89 -8.88
CA ILE A 90 -1.03 5.61 -7.64
C ILE A 90 -0.44 4.90 -6.43
N ASP A 91 -0.58 3.56 -6.40
CA ASP A 91 0.03 2.71 -5.37
C ASP A 91 1.53 2.98 -5.25
N HIS A 92 2.25 2.98 -6.37
CA HIS A 92 3.70 3.21 -6.38
C HIS A 92 4.05 4.59 -5.81
N ILE A 93 3.36 5.65 -6.22
CA ILE A 93 3.62 7.02 -5.73
C ILE A 93 3.50 7.09 -4.21
N TYR A 94 2.39 6.59 -3.65
CA TYR A 94 2.15 6.70 -2.21
C TYR A 94 2.93 5.67 -1.39
N MET A 95 3.29 4.52 -1.96
CA MET A 95 4.22 3.59 -1.32
C MET A 95 5.62 4.19 -1.23
N SER A 96 6.09 4.85 -2.28
CA SER A 96 7.36 5.60 -2.24
C SER A 96 7.32 6.73 -1.21
N ALA A 97 6.19 7.44 -1.08
CA ALA A 97 6.02 8.46 -0.05
C ALA A 97 6.09 7.85 1.37
N LEU A 98 5.50 6.68 1.57
CA LEU A 98 5.56 5.96 2.84
C LEU A 98 7.01 5.54 3.19
N HIS A 99 7.78 5.04 2.22
CA HIS A 99 9.19 4.73 2.42
C HIS A 99 10.02 5.98 2.74
N ALA A 100 9.75 7.11 2.09
CA ALA A 100 10.42 8.39 2.37
C ALA A 100 10.14 8.93 3.78
N LEU A 101 8.99 8.56 4.37
CA LEU A 101 8.68 8.78 5.79
C LEU A 101 9.41 7.82 6.75
N GLY A 102 10.29 6.94 6.22
CA GLY A 102 11.02 5.94 6.99
C GLY A 102 10.15 4.79 7.50
N GLN A 103 8.93 4.65 6.99
CA GLN A 103 8.03 3.55 7.36
C GLN A 103 8.31 2.32 6.50
N GLN A 104 8.07 1.14 7.07
CA GLN A 104 8.02 -0.08 6.28
C GLN A 104 6.81 -0.04 5.34
N GLY A 105 7.02 -0.37 4.07
CA GLY A 105 5.95 -0.50 3.11
C GLY A 105 5.06 -1.72 3.36
N GLY A 106 3.87 -1.71 2.78
CA GLY A 106 2.93 -2.82 2.85
C GLY A 106 1.48 -2.36 2.68
N TRP A 107 0.58 -3.34 2.62
CA TRP A 107 -0.85 -3.10 2.48
C TRP A 107 -1.62 -3.61 3.71
N PRO A 108 -2.71 -2.95 4.14
CA PRO A 108 -3.31 -1.77 3.52
C PRO A 108 -2.39 -0.56 3.64
N LEU A 109 -2.30 0.23 2.58
CA LEU A 109 -1.54 1.48 2.58
C LEU A 109 -2.52 2.61 2.93
N THR A 110 -2.34 3.20 4.10
CA THR A 110 -3.17 4.29 4.64
C THR A 110 -2.37 5.59 4.59
N MET A 111 -2.69 6.44 3.63
CA MET A 111 -1.99 7.70 3.40
C MET A 111 -2.92 8.89 3.67
N PHE A 112 -2.39 9.92 4.31
CA PHE A 112 -3.08 11.18 4.54
C PHE A 112 -2.45 12.23 3.64
N ILE A 113 -3.28 12.81 2.77
CA ILE A 113 -2.86 13.71 1.69
C ILE A 113 -3.65 15.02 1.76
N ALA A 114 -3.04 16.10 1.29
CA ALA A 114 -3.70 17.38 1.13
C ALA A 114 -4.66 17.35 -0.09
N PRO A 115 -5.61 18.31 -0.21
CA PRO A 115 -6.56 18.38 -1.34
C PRO A 115 -5.94 18.50 -2.73
N ASP A 116 -4.67 18.89 -2.82
CA ASP A 116 -3.89 18.94 -4.07
C ASP A 116 -3.20 17.59 -4.40
N GLY A 117 -3.36 16.59 -3.54
CA GLY A 117 -2.79 15.25 -3.70
C GLY A 117 -1.45 15.04 -2.99
N ALA A 118 -0.86 16.09 -2.38
CA ALA A 118 0.44 15.98 -1.74
C ALA A 118 0.38 15.13 -0.45
N PRO A 119 1.18 14.05 -0.33
CA PRO A 119 1.22 13.23 0.88
C PRO A 119 1.94 13.95 2.01
N PHE A 120 1.45 13.85 3.24
CA PHE A 120 2.14 14.48 4.38
C PHE A 120 2.34 13.54 5.59
N TRP A 121 1.58 12.45 5.69
CA TRP A 121 1.76 11.42 6.71
C TRP A 121 1.07 10.13 6.29
N GLY A 122 1.55 8.97 6.76
CA GLY A 122 0.92 7.71 6.44
C GLY A 122 1.48 6.55 7.24
N GLY A 123 0.84 5.40 7.08
CA GLY A 123 1.23 4.12 7.66
C GLY A 123 0.60 2.97 6.89
N THR A 124 0.73 1.77 7.44
CA THR A 124 0.10 0.59 6.86
C THR A 124 -1.22 0.29 7.59
N TYR A 125 -1.21 -0.76 8.41
CA TYR A 125 -2.33 -1.21 9.21
C TYR A 125 -2.39 -0.46 10.57
N PHE A 126 -3.58 0.05 10.90
CA PHE A 126 -3.91 0.64 12.20
C PHE A 126 -5.04 -0.12 12.88
N PRO A 127 -4.87 -0.57 14.14
CA PRO A 127 -5.90 -1.32 14.84
C PRO A 127 -7.03 -0.44 15.38
N PRO A 128 -8.24 -0.98 15.60
CA PRO A 128 -9.36 -0.20 16.15
C PRO A 128 -9.11 0.26 17.59
N GLU A 129 -8.29 -0.49 18.33
CA GLU A 129 -7.89 -0.23 19.71
C GLU A 129 -6.36 -0.25 19.85
N PRO A 130 -5.77 0.43 20.84
CA PRO A 130 -4.33 0.44 21.01
C PRO A 130 -3.79 -0.98 21.28
N ARG A 131 -2.92 -1.48 20.40
CA ARG A 131 -2.29 -2.81 20.55
C ARG A 131 -0.92 -2.84 19.89
N TRP A 132 -0.06 -3.74 20.36
CA TRP A 132 1.32 -3.91 19.88
C TRP A 132 2.17 -2.62 19.90
N GLY A 133 1.94 -1.77 20.89
CA GLY A 133 2.63 -0.48 21.01
C GLY A 133 2.23 0.55 19.94
N ARG A 134 1.15 0.31 19.19
CA ARG A 134 0.62 1.22 18.17
C ARG A 134 -0.62 1.94 18.69
N ALA A 135 -0.76 3.20 18.28
CA ALA A 135 -1.99 3.96 18.49
C ALA A 135 -3.15 3.32 17.73
N SER A 136 -4.36 3.51 18.24
CA SER A 136 -5.57 3.07 17.54
C SER A 136 -5.87 3.94 16.33
N PHE A 137 -6.64 3.42 15.39
CA PHE A 137 -7.05 4.16 14.21
C PHE A 137 -7.84 5.42 14.57
N PRO A 138 -8.79 5.43 15.52
CA PRO A 138 -9.40 6.68 16.01
C PRO A 138 -8.39 7.71 16.55
N GLN A 139 -7.39 7.27 17.33
CA GLN A 139 -6.34 8.17 17.84
C GLN A 139 -5.53 8.79 16.69
N VAL A 140 -5.21 7.99 15.67
CA VAL A 140 -4.51 8.45 14.47
C VAL A 140 -5.38 9.46 13.70
N LEU A 141 -6.66 9.16 13.48
CA LEU A 141 -7.60 10.05 12.78
C LEU A 141 -7.69 11.42 13.48
N HIS A 142 -7.85 11.45 14.80
CA HIS A 142 -7.87 12.70 15.56
C HIS A 142 -6.55 13.46 15.50
N ALA A 143 -5.42 12.76 15.67
CA ALA A 143 -4.10 13.39 15.66
C ALA A 143 -3.76 14.02 14.30
N VAL A 144 -4.08 13.31 13.21
CA VAL A 144 -3.87 13.82 11.85
C VAL A 144 -4.78 15.01 11.56
N HIS A 145 -6.07 14.93 11.90
CA HIS A 145 -6.99 16.05 11.72
C HIS A 145 -6.58 17.28 12.55
N ALA A 146 -6.14 17.09 13.80
CA ALA A 146 -5.61 18.17 14.61
C ALA A 146 -4.35 18.80 13.99
N ALA A 147 -3.43 17.99 13.44
CA ALA A 147 -2.28 18.50 12.71
C ALA A 147 -2.68 19.29 11.44
N TRP A 148 -3.68 18.81 10.70
CA TRP A 148 -4.23 19.51 9.53
C TRP A 148 -4.82 20.87 9.89
N ARG A 149 -5.54 20.98 11.01
CA ARG A 149 -6.18 22.23 11.46
C ARG A 149 -5.17 23.19 12.10
N ASP A 150 -4.37 22.69 13.03
CA ASP A 150 -3.58 23.53 13.95
C ASP A 150 -2.12 23.68 13.54
N LYS A 151 -1.63 22.84 12.61
CA LYS A 151 -0.22 22.81 12.16
C LYS A 151 -0.09 22.80 10.63
N ARG A 152 -0.95 23.55 9.93
CA ARG A 152 -0.98 23.68 8.46
C ARG A 152 0.40 23.88 7.83
N ASP A 153 1.22 24.76 8.39
CA ASP A 153 2.56 25.04 7.85
C ASP A 153 3.48 23.82 7.91
N SER A 154 3.40 23.06 9.00
CA SER A 154 4.16 21.81 9.16
C SER A 154 3.67 20.75 8.17
N VAL A 155 2.36 20.64 7.97
CA VAL A 155 1.76 19.72 7.00
C VAL A 155 2.21 20.08 5.59
N ALA A 156 2.11 21.36 5.20
CA ALA A 156 2.54 21.84 3.89
C ALA A 156 4.05 21.66 3.66
N LYS A 157 4.87 21.88 4.70
CA LYS A 157 6.32 21.64 4.64
C LYS A 157 6.64 20.17 4.40
N ASN A 158 6.00 19.26 5.14
CA ASN A 158 6.18 17.81 4.93
C ASN A 158 5.70 17.39 3.54
N GLY A 159 4.56 17.93 3.09
CA GLY A 159 4.03 17.71 1.75
C GLY A 159 5.03 18.06 0.67
N ARG A 160 5.59 19.27 0.71
CA ARG A 160 6.61 19.71 -0.25
C ARG A 160 7.85 18.83 -0.21
N ALA A 161 8.39 18.53 0.97
CA ALA A 161 9.59 17.71 1.10
C ALA A 161 9.40 16.30 0.51
N LEU A 162 8.23 15.68 0.73
CA LEU A 162 7.92 14.38 0.14
C LEU A 162 7.73 14.47 -1.37
N THR A 163 6.99 15.47 -1.87
CA THR A 163 6.81 15.67 -3.31
C THR A 163 8.13 15.92 -4.03
N GLU A 164 9.02 16.74 -3.46
CA GLU A 164 10.36 16.99 -4.00
C GLU A 164 11.20 15.70 -4.04
N HIS A 165 11.22 14.92 -2.96
CA HIS A 165 11.92 13.64 -2.92
C HIS A 165 11.39 12.64 -3.96
N LEU A 166 10.07 12.57 -4.14
CA LEU A 166 9.45 11.73 -5.17
C LEU A 166 9.81 12.18 -6.58
N ALA A 167 9.88 13.49 -6.81
CA ALA A 167 10.31 14.05 -8.09
C ALA A 167 11.78 13.68 -8.39
N GLU A 168 12.66 13.76 -7.39
CA GLU A 168 14.07 13.34 -7.51
C GLU A 168 14.19 11.85 -7.85
N LEU A 169 13.42 10.98 -7.19
CA LEU A 169 13.38 9.56 -7.50
C LEU A 169 12.91 9.29 -8.93
N SER A 170 11.93 10.07 -9.43
CA SER A 170 11.44 9.95 -10.80
C SER A 170 12.45 10.48 -11.85
N ALA A 171 13.23 11.49 -11.47
CA ALA A 171 14.24 12.12 -12.30
C ALA A 171 15.60 11.40 -12.27
N ALA A 172 15.76 10.43 -11.36
CA ALA A 172 16.97 9.63 -11.25
C ALA A 172 17.30 8.99 -12.60
N THR A 173 18.48 9.30 -13.12
CA THR A 173 18.94 8.76 -14.39
C THR A 173 19.07 7.24 -14.27
N PRO A 174 18.61 6.45 -15.26
CA PRO A 174 18.85 5.02 -15.27
C PRO A 174 20.33 4.75 -15.01
N GLY A 175 20.62 3.94 -13.99
CA GLY A 175 22.00 3.55 -13.68
C GLY A 175 22.65 2.82 -14.86
N ALA A 176 23.96 2.57 -14.75
CA ALA A 176 24.66 1.76 -15.75
C ALA A 176 23.93 0.43 -15.98
N ALA A 177 23.85 0.01 -17.24
CA ALA A 177 23.21 -1.26 -17.59
C ALA A 177 23.85 -2.41 -16.81
N LEU A 178 23.01 -3.20 -16.13
CA LEU A 178 23.47 -4.37 -15.39
C LEU A 178 23.98 -5.43 -16.37
N GLY A 179 25.19 -5.93 -16.14
CA GLY A 179 25.80 -6.99 -16.93
C GLY A 179 25.45 -8.40 -16.42
N PRO A 180 25.80 -9.44 -17.18
CA PRO A 180 25.53 -10.83 -16.81
C PRO A 180 26.09 -11.23 -15.44
N GLN A 181 27.23 -10.67 -15.04
CA GLN A 181 27.86 -10.96 -13.75
C GLN A 181 27.06 -10.40 -12.58
N GLN A 182 26.52 -9.18 -12.70
CA GLN A 182 25.67 -8.58 -11.68
C GLN A 182 24.39 -9.38 -11.50
N PHE A 183 23.77 -9.83 -12.60
CA PHE A 183 22.60 -10.71 -12.53
C PHE A 183 22.91 -12.05 -11.84
N GLN A 184 24.06 -12.67 -12.14
CA GLN A 184 24.48 -13.90 -11.48
C GLN A 184 24.72 -13.72 -9.98
N GLN A 185 25.38 -12.64 -9.59
CA GLN A 185 25.62 -12.31 -8.17
C GLN A 185 24.30 -12.07 -7.44
N PHE A 186 23.40 -11.30 -8.04
CA PHE A 186 22.08 -11.02 -7.47
C PHE A 186 21.23 -12.29 -7.33
N ALA A 187 21.23 -13.15 -8.36
CA ALA A 187 20.56 -14.45 -8.31
C ALA A 187 21.14 -15.36 -7.22
N GLY A 188 22.46 -15.38 -7.04
CA GLY A 188 23.11 -16.12 -5.95
C GLY A 188 22.70 -15.61 -4.56
N ALA A 189 22.70 -14.29 -4.38
CA ALA A 189 22.32 -13.65 -3.11
C ALA A 189 20.84 -13.91 -2.75
N LEU A 190 19.92 -13.79 -3.72
CA LEU A 190 18.51 -14.09 -3.51
C LEU A 190 18.28 -15.59 -3.26
N LEU A 191 18.97 -16.47 -3.98
CA LEU A 191 18.83 -17.92 -3.80
C LEU A 191 19.24 -18.36 -2.38
N ALA A 192 20.22 -17.67 -1.78
CA ALA A 192 20.63 -17.92 -0.40
C ALA A 192 19.56 -17.55 0.64
N GLN A 193 18.55 -16.75 0.26
CA GLN A 193 17.42 -16.39 1.11
C GLN A 193 16.21 -17.32 0.89
N ILE A 194 16.26 -18.27 -0.04
CA ILE A 194 15.13 -19.17 -0.29
C ILE A 194 15.06 -20.24 0.80
N ASP A 195 13.91 -20.31 1.45
CA ASP A 195 13.61 -21.44 2.34
C ASP A 195 13.32 -22.67 1.48
N ARG A 196 14.20 -23.67 1.60
CA ARG A 196 14.13 -24.94 0.85
C ARG A 196 13.24 -25.99 1.51
N THR A 197 12.72 -25.70 2.70
CA THR A 197 11.85 -26.58 3.48
C THR A 197 10.39 -26.20 3.24
N PHE A 198 10.06 -24.92 3.43
CA PHE A 198 8.66 -24.44 3.41
C PHE A 198 8.33 -23.52 2.24
N GLY A 199 9.29 -23.29 1.34
CA GLY A 199 9.17 -22.32 0.26
C GLY A 199 9.20 -20.87 0.75
N GLY A 200 9.17 -19.93 -0.20
CA GLY A 200 9.22 -18.49 0.10
C GLY A 200 10.63 -17.92 0.21
N VAL A 201 10.71 -16.69 0.74
CA VAL A 201 11.94 -15.90 0.82
C VAL A 201 12.10 -15.38 2.25
N GLY A 202 13.26 -15.60 2.83
CA GLY A 202 13.62 -15.12 4.17
C GLY A 202 12.88 -15.83 5.30
N ASP A 203 12.84 -15.14 6.44
CA ASP A 203 12.15 -15.58 7.65
C ASP A 203 10.69 -15.07 7.70
N ALA A 204 9.96 -15.45 8.74
CA ALA A 204 8.58 -15.04 8.97
C ALA A 204 8.40 -13.52 9.15
N PRO A 205 7.27 -12.93 8.68
CA PRO A 205 6.23 -13.55 7.88
C PRO A 205 6.61 -13.64 6.39
N LYS A 206 6.42 -14.82 5.79
CA LYS A 206 6.75 -15.09 4.39
C LYS A 206 5.60 -14.70 3.46
N PHE A 207 5.96 -14.13 2.31
CA PHE A 207 5.01 -13.76 1.26
C PHE A 207 5.44 -14.31 -0.12
N PRO A 208 4.48 -14.64 -1.01
CA PRO A 208 4.77 -14.97 -2.40
C PRO A 208 5.41 -13.79 -3.14
N ASN A 209 6.74 -13.72 -3.17
CA ASN A 209 7.46 -12.65 -3.86
C ASN A 209 7.59 -12.97 -5.37
N ALA A 210 6.46 -12.87 -6.09
CA ALA A 210 6.39 -13.18 -7.52
C ALA A 210 7.47 -12.49 -8.37
N PRO A 211 7.89 -11.23 -8.13
CA PRO A 211 9.02 -10.62 -8.84
C PRO A 211 10.34 -11.40 -8.72
N ILE A 212 10.69 -11.88 -7.53
CA ILE A 212 11.91 -12.69 -7.32
C ILE A 212 11.83 -13.99 -8.12
N PHE A 213 10.71 -14.72 -8.04
CA PHE A 213 10.56 -15.99 -8.75
C PHE A 213 10.45 -15.81 -10.26
N ARG A 214 9.86 -14.70 -10.74
CA ARG A 214 9.89 -14.31 -12.15
C ARG A 214 11.33 -14.04 -12.61
N PHE A 215 12.11 -13.32 -11.81
CA PHE A 215 13.52 -13.09 -12.10
C PHE A 215 14.32 -14.41 -12.19
N PHE A 216 14.13 -15.33 -11.24
CA PHE A 216 14.74 -16.66 -11.29
C PHE A 216 14.34 -17.43 -12.56
N TRP A 217 13.06 -17.38 -12.94
CA TRP A 217 12.58 -18.01 -14.17
C TRP A 217 13.17 -17.39 -15.44
N GLN A 218 13.41 -16.08 -15.46
CA GLN A 218 14.07 -15.40 -16.58
C GLN A 218 15.55 -15.77 -16.64
N GLU A 219 16.25 -15.75 -15.51
CA GLU A 219 17.67 -16.09 -15.43
C GLU A 219 17.95 -17.57 -15.73
N ARG A 220 17.06 -18.49 -15.31
CA ARG A 220 17.19 -19.91 -15.66
C ARG A 220 16.98 -20.14 -17.16
N CYS A 221 16.05 -19.42 -17.81
CA CYS A 221 15.91 -19.44 -19.27
C CYS A 221 17.17 -18.91 -19.99
N ARG A 222 17.84 -17.90 -19.41
CA ARG A 222 19.04 -17.28 -20.00
C ARG A 222 20.31 -18.11 -19.82
N THR A 223 20.46 -18.79 -18.68
CA THR A 223 21.73 -19.40 -18.25
C THR A 223 21.69 -20.92 -18.13
N GLY A 224 20.50 -21.53 -18.10
CA GLY A 224 20.35 -22.97 -17.84
C GLY A 224 20.59 -23.38 -16.38
N ARG A 225 20.64 -22.43 -15.44
CA ARG A 225 20.85 -22.69 -14.00
C ARG A 225 19.68 -23.48 -13.39
N ALA A 226 19.92 -24.76 -13.11
CA ALA A 226 18.93 -25.68 -12.54
C ALA A 226 18.49 -25.30 -11.12
N ASP A 227 19.39 -24.75 -10.32
CA ASP A 227 19.10 -24.33 -8.94
C ASP A 227 18.06 -23.19 -8.85
N LEU A 228 17.99 -22.33 -9.87
CA LEU A 228 16.93 -21.33 -10.00
C LEU A 228 15.58 -21.95 -10.42
N ASP A 229 15.60 -22.98 -11.27
CA ASP A 229 14.39 -23.74 -11.67
C ASP A 229 13.80 -24.48 -10.47
N ASP A 230 14.66 -25.13 -9.66
CA ASP A 230 14.27 -25.83 -8.44
C ASP A 230 13.61 -24.89 -7.43
N ALA A 231 14.18 -23.69 -7.22
CA ALA A 231 13.61 -22.69 -6.32
C ALA A 231 12.21 -22.23 -6.77
N VAL A 232 12.02 -22.00 -8.07
CA VAL A 232 10.72 -21.63 -8.63
C VAL A 232 9.70 -22.76 -8.48
N ARG A 233 10.09 -23.99 -8.83
CA ARG A 233 9.19 -25.16 -8.72
C ARG A 233 8.81 -25.43 -7.27
N HIS A 234 9.76 -25.37 -6.36
CA HIS A 234 9.49 -25.60 -4.94
C HIS A 234 8.45 -24.62 -4.41
N MET A 235 8.63 -23.32 -4.69
CA MET A 235 7.66 -22.30 -4.29
C MET A 235 6.26 -22.56 -4.89
N LEU A 236 6.19 -22.85 -6.19
CA LEU A 236 4.91 -23.12 -6.86
C LEU A 236 4.22 -24.37 -6.31
N THR A 237 4.98 -25.43 -6.04
CA THR A 237 4.46 -26.65 -5.41
C THR A 237 3.93 -26.36 -4.01
N SER A 238 4.68 -25.66 -3.15
CA SER A 238 4.23 -25.29 -1.81
C SER A 238 2.92 -24.48 -1.86
N MET A 239 2.82 -23.50 -2.77
CA MET A 239 1.58 -22.76 -2.98
C MET A 239 0.40 -23.66 -3.37
N CYS A 240 0.62 -24.63 -4.27
CA CYS A 240 -0.41 -25.59 -4.68
C CYS A 240 -0.79 -26.58 -3.56
N GLU A 241 0.14 -26.89 -2.64
CA GLU A 241 -0.05 -27.86 -1.56
C GLU A 241 -0.64 -27.26 -0.27
N GLY A 242 -0.87 -25.94 -0.23
CA GLY A 242 -1.56 -25.30 0.90
C GLY A 242 -0.97 -23.97 1.34
N GLY A 243 0.12 -23.51 0.72
CA GLY A 243 0.72 -22.20 0.96
C GLY A 243 2.21 -22.26 1.27
N ILE A 244 2.78 -21.07 1.49
CA ILE A 244 4.12 -20.89 2.05
C ILE A 244 3.94 -20.71 3.56
N TYR A 245 4.75 -21.41 4.36
CA TYR A 245 4.61 -21.43 5.81
C TYR A 245 5.78 -20.78 6.52
N ASP A 246 5.48 -20.07 7.61
CA ASP A 246 6.43 -19.46 8.52
C ASP A 246 7.17 -20.50 9.37
#